data_AF-A0A356K7G2-F1
#
_entry.id   AF-A0A356K7G2-F1
#
_cell.length_a   1.000
_cell.length_b   1.000
_cell.length_c   1.000
_cell.angle_alpha   90.00
_cell.angle_beta   90.00
_cell.angle_gamma   90.00
#
_symmetry.space_group_name_H-M   'P 1'
#
loop_
_entity.id
_entity.type
_entity.pdbx_description
1 polymer ?
#
loop_
_entity_poly.entity_id
_entity_poly.type
_entity_poly.pdbx_seq_one_letter_code
_entity_poly.pdbx_strand_id
1 'polypeptide(L)' 'PTGEESVFQELRVYFLEGVMIRIEVVDHFDQQTDVLFRNPKANQVVELSEFEIVVPEGTDVIGDVTDRDPAG' A
#
# COMPACT_ATOMS: atom_id res chain seq x y z
N PRO A 1 -7.74 -14.35 -4.44
CA PRO A 1 -7.97 -14.55 -2.98
C PRO A 1 -8.85 -15.78 -2.77
N THR A 2 -8.70 -16.54 -1.68
CA THR A 2 -9.42 -17.82 -1.52
C THR A 2 -10.68 -17.73 -0.65
N GLY A 3 -10.96 -16.59 -0.01
CA GLY A 3 -12.16 -16.35 0.79
C GLY A 3 -13.21 -15.54 0.05
N GLU A 4 -14.49 -15.86 0.26
CA GLU A 4 -15.64 -15.21 -0.41
C GLU A 4 -15.82 -13.74 0.00
N GLU A 5 -15.28 -13.32 1.15
CA GLU A 5 -15.30 -11.94 1.64
C GLU A 5 -14.27 -11.02 0.96
N SER A 6 -13.54 -11.52 -0.04
CA SER A 6 -12.52 -10.72 -0.68
C SER A 6 -13.12 -9.67 -1.61
N VAL A 7 -12.79 -8.40 -1.36
CA VAL A 7 -13.12 -7.30 -2.26
C VAL A 7 -12.29 -7.31 -3.57
N PHE A 8 -11.34 -8.24 -3.70
CA PHE A 8 -10.45 -8.35 -4.86
C PHE A 8 -10.60 -9.70 -5.56
N GLN A 9 -10.67 -9.68 -6.90
CA GLN A 9 -10.66 -10.87 -7.73
C GLN A 9 -9.22 -11.31 -8.02
N GLU A 10 -8.38 -10.37 -8.44
CA GLU A 10 -7.03 -10.63 -8.93
C GLU A 10 -6.03 -9.61 -8.39
N LEU A 11 -4.86 -10.12 -8.01
CA LEU A 11 -3.67 -9.31 -7.71
C LEU A 11 -2.49 -9.92 -8.47
N ARG A 12 -1.87 -9.15 -9.35
CA ARG A 12 -0.64 -9.55 -10.04
C ARG A 12 0.49 -8.61 -9.64
N VAL A 13 1.63 -9.19 -9.27
CA VAL A 13 2.82 -8.45 -8.85
C VAL A 13 3.96 -8.82 -9.79
N TYR A 14 4.61 -7.80 -10.35
CA TYR A 14 5.67 -7.95 -11.33
C TYR A 14 7.00 -7.53 -10.72
N PHE A 15 8.00 -8.38 -10.93
CA PHE A 15 9.38 -8.13 -10.50
C PHE A 15 10.31 -8.10 -11.70
N LEU A 16 11.30 -7.21 -11.65
CA LEU A 16 12.45 -7.19 -12.54
C LEU A 16 13.70 -7.22 -11.69
N GLU A 17 14.55 -8.22 -11.91
CA GLU A 17 15.81 -8.41 -11.15
C GLU A 17 15.61 -8.39 -9.63
N GLY A 18 14.49 -8.95 -9.15
CA GLY A 18 14.14 -9.00 -7.73
C GLY A 18 13.53 -7.72 -7.16
N VAL A 19 13.33 -6.68 -7.97
CA VAL A 19 12.72 -5.41 -7.57
C VAL A 19 11.29 -5.33 -8.10
N MET A 20 10.33 -4.93 -7.27
CA MET A 20 8.94 -4.75 -7.69
C MET A 20 8.82 -3.56 -8.65
N ILE A 21 8.21 -3.79 -9.82
CA ILE A 21 8.06 -2.77 -10.87
C ILE A 21 6.61 -2.44 -11.19
N ARG A 22 5.67 -3.36 -10.93
CA ARG A 22 4.25 -3.14 -11.23
C ARG A 22 3.36 -3.96 -10.31
N ILE A 23 2.21 -3.40 -9.99
CA ILE A 23 1.07 -4.10 -9.42
C ILE A 23 -0.14 -3.90 -10.34
N GLU A 24 -0.89 -4.96 -10.58
CA GLU A 24 -2.23 -4.91 -11.19
C GLU A 24 -3.23 -5.46 -10.17
N VAL A 25 -4.34 -4.76 -9.99
CA VAL A 25 -5.43 -5.17 -9.11
C VAL A 25 -6.73 -5.18 -9.93
N VAL A 26 -7.50 -6.25 -9.82
CA VAL A 26 -8.89 -6.30 -10.29
C VAL A 26 -9.79 -6.50 -9.09
N ASP A 27 -10.70 -5.56 -8.84
CA ASP A 27 -11.67 -5.65 -7.75
C ASP A 27 -12.92 -6.45 -8.16
N HIS A 28 -13.83 -6.68 -7.22
CA HIS A 28 -15.05 -7.47 -7.45
C HIS A 28 -16.12 -6.77 -8.34
N PHE A 29 -15.92 -5.50 -8.71
CA PHE A 29 -16.73 -4.76 -9.65
C PHE A 29 -16.08 -4.69 -11.05
N ASP A 30 -15.06 -5.53 -11.29
CA ASP A 30 -14.24 -5.55 -12.51
C ASP A 30 -13.45 -4.25 -12.76
N GLN A 31 -13.28 -3.41 -11.74
CA GLN A 31 -12.38 -2.27 -11.84
C GLN A 31 -10.93 -2.76 -11.84
N GLN A 32 -10.17 -2.33 -12.84
CA GLN A 32 -8.74 -2.56 -12.93
C GLN A 32 -7.95 -1.33 -12.49
N THR A 33 -7.00 -1.54 -11.57
CA THR A 33 -6.01 -0.53 -11.16
C THR A 33 -4.61 -1.02 -11.50
N ASP A 34 -3.87 -0.16 -12.19
CA ASP A 34 -2.47 -0.39 -12.57
C ASP A 34 -1.54 0.58 -11.84
N VAL A 35 -0.57 0.04 -11.10
CA VAL A 35 0.46 0.81 -10.39
C VAL A 35 1.83 0.51 -11.00
N LEU A 36 2.46 1.52 -11.59
CA LEU A 36 3.82 1.43 -12.13
C LEU A 36 4.81 2.14 -11.21
N PHE A 37 5.83 1.40 -10.74
CA PHE A 37 6.90 1.96 -9.93
C PHE A 37 8.00 2.53 -10.81
N ARG A 38 8.27 3.84 -10.66
CA ARG A 38 9.33 4.54 -11.39
C ARG A 38 10.52 4.76 -10.45
N ASN A 39 11.71 4.40 -10.93
CA ASN A 39 12.97 4.48 -10.18
C ASN A 39 12.93 3.79 -8.81
N PRO A 40 12.52 2.51 -8.73
CA PRO A 40 12.46 1.82 -7.44
C PRO A 40 13.86 1.70 -6.84
N LYS A 41 13.97 1.97 -5.55
CA LYS A 41 15.21 1.81 -4.79
C LYS A 41 14.97 0.79 -3.68
N ALA A 42 15.54 -0.40 -3.82
CA ALA A 42 15.43 -1.46 -2.84
C ALA A 42 16.47 -1.27 -1.71
N ASN A 43 16.17 -1.81 -0.53
CA ASN A 43 17.09 -1.89 0.62
C ASN A 43 17.67 -0.53 1.05
N GLN A 44 16.89 0.55 0.92
CA GLN A 44 17.31 1.87 1.39
C GLN A 44 17.10 1.98 2.91
N VAL A 45 17.97 2.75 3.57
CA VAL A 45 17.67 3.27 4.90
C VAL A 45 16.61 4.36 4.72
N VAL A 46 15.51 4.24 5.46
CA VAL A 46 14.36 5.16 5.47
C VAL A 46 14.23 5.66 6.91
N GLU A 47 14.07 6.96 7.11
CA GLU A 47 13.97 7.53 8.46
C GLU A 47 12.61 7.20 9.06
N LEU A 48 12.55 6.90 10.37
CA LEU A 48 11.29 6.56 11.05
C LEU A 48 10.23 7.67 10.94
N SER A 49 10.66 8.93 10.86
CA SER A 49 9.79 10.08 10.66
C SER A 49 9.01 10.03 9.33
N GLU A 50 9.49 9.31 8.31
CA GLU A 50 8.74 9.15 7.04
C GLU A 50 7.50 8.26 7.21
N PHE A 51 7.38 7.56 8.34
CA PHE A 51 6.20 6.78 8.72
C PHE A 51 5.32 7.53 9.73
N GLU A 52 5.61 8.78 10.09
CA GLU A 52 4.77 9.58 10.96
C GLU A 52 3.69 10.33 10.17
N ILE A 53 2.46 10.35 10.69
CA ILE A 53 1.37 11.13 10.13
C ILE A 53 1.24 12.40 10.96
N VAL A 54 1.59 13.54 10.37
CA VAL A 54 1.35 14.86 10.97
C VAL A 54 0.01 15.37 10.44
N VAL A 55 -0.99 15.40 11.32
CA VAL A 55 -2.34 15.88 10.98
C VAL A 55 -2.34 17.42 10.95
N PRO A 56 -2.63 18.07 9.80
CA PRO A 56 -2.71 19.52 9.73
C PRO A 56 -3.83 20.10 10.61
N GLU A 57 -3.66 21.33 11.08
CA GLU A 57 -4.69 22.02 11.88
C GLU A 57 -6.02 22.10 11.11
N GLY A 58 -7.12 21.85 11.83
CA GLY A 58 -8.48 21.85 11.26
C GLY A 58 -8.84 20.62 10.43
N THR A 59 -7.95 19.62 10.32
CA THR A 59 -8.27 18.34 9.68
C THR A 59 -9.27 17.57 10.54
N ASP A 60 -10.42 17.23 9.94
CA ASP A 60 -11.37 16.29 10.55
C ASP A 60 -10.81 14.87 10.43
N VAL A 61 -10.69 14.18 11.57
CA VAL A 61 -10.08 12.86 11.67
C VAL A 61 -11.17 11.84 11.97
N ILE A 62 -11.35 10.88 11.06
CA ILE A 62 -12.34 9.81 11.18
C ILE A 62 -11.63 8.47 11.36
N GLY A 63 -11.99 7.73 12.41
CA GLY A 63 -11.41 6.43 12.75
C GLY A 63 -10.30 6.51 13.81
N ASP A 64 -9.63 5.38 14.05
CA ASP A 64 -8.51 5.31 14.99
C ASP A 64 -7.19 5.43 14.23
N VAL A 65 -6.56 6.60 14.33
CA VAL A 65 -5.26 6.90 13.70
C VAL A 65 -4.12 6.75 14.72
N THR A 66 -4.44 6.35 15.96
CA THR A 66 -3.55 6.39 17.12
C THR A 66 -3.13 5.02 17.62
N ASP A 67 -3.85 3.95 17.28
CA ASP A 67 -3.51 2.59 17.71
C ASP A 67 -2.44 1.97 16.78
N ARG A 68 -1.18 2.40 16.97
CA ARG A 68 -0.02 1.74 16.35
C ARG A 68 0.42 0.59 17.24
N ASP A 69 0.59 -0.60 16.66
CA ASP A 69 1.35 -1.68 17.30
C ASP A 69 2.74 -1.14 17.68
N PRO A 70 3.10 -1.10 18.98
CA PRO A 70 4.40 -0.59 19.42
C PRO A 70 5.57 -1.50 18.99
N ALA A 71 5.31 -2.67 18.40
CA ALA A 71 6.35 -3.61 18.00
C ALA A 71 7.09 -3.23 16.70
N GLY A 72 6.51 -2.40 15.83
CA GLY A 72 7.08 -2.10 14.51
C GLY A 72 6.94 -3.25 13.51
#